data_AF-A0A7U6J553-F1
#
_entry.id   AF-A0A7U6J553-F1
#
_cell.length_a   1.000
_cell.length_b   1.000
_cell.length_c   1.000
_cell.angle_alpha   90.00
_cell.angle_beta   90.00
_cell.angle_gamma   90.00
#
_symmetry.space_group_name_H-M   'P 1'
#
loop_
_entity.id
_entity.type
_entity.pdbx_description
1 polymer ?
#
loop_
_entity_poly.entity_id
_entity_poly.type
_entity_poly.pdbx_seq_one_letter_code
_entity_poly.pdbx_strand_id
1 'polypeptide(L)' 'MTENKAMTTEKRQRGRPKQDVTLDKKQEIRCTEHDKDLWRLASKDYDSVSDWAREVLTRSAKRKLKDNHS' A
#
# COMPACT_ATOMS: atom_id res chain seq x y z
N MET A 1 51.12 -32.58 -4.01
CA MET A 1 49.96 -32.93 -4.84
C MET A 1 48.81 -32.06 -4.38
N THR A 2 48.51 -31.00 -5.13
CA THR A 2 47.59 -29.92 -4.71
C THR A 2 46.26 -30.14 -5.42
N GLU A 3 45.22 -30.54 -4.67
CA GLU A 3 43.86 -30.67 -5.19
C GLU A 3 43.16 -29.31 -5.13
N ASN A 4 43.08 -28.61 -6.27
CA ASN A 4 42.23 -27.44 -6.41
C ASN A 4 40.83 -27.88 -6.83
N LYS A 5 39.92 -28.03 -5.85
CA LYS A 5 38.49 -28.22 -6.09
C LYS A 5 37.93 -26.98 -6.80
N ALA A 6 37.37 -27.20 -7.98
CA ALA A 6 36.67 -26.21 -8.77
C ALA A 6 35.52 -25.59 -7.95
N MET A 7 35.63 -24.29 -7.67
CA MET A 7 34.56 -23.50 -7.08
C MET A 7 33.46 -23.33 -8.12
N THR A 8 32.35 -24.04 -7.93
CA THR A 8 31.15 -23.94 -8.77
C THR A 8 30.60 -22.52 -8.76
N THR A 9 30.48 -21.96 -9.96
CA THR A 9 29.97 -20.61 -10.25
C THR A 9 28.47 -20.53 -9.94
N GLU A 10 28.10 -20.38 -8.67
CA GLU A 10 26.73 -20.04 -8.31
C GLU A 10 26.43 -18.62 -8.79
N LYS A 11 25.53 -18.53 -9.78
CA LYS A 11 25.03 -17.30 -10.38
C LYS A 11 24.40 -16.42 -9.30
N ARG A 12 25.18 -15.50 -8.73
CA ARG A 12 24.69 -14.38 -7.92
C ARG A 12 23.84 -13.48 -8.80
N GLN A 13 22.53 -13.72 -8.84
CA GLN A 13 21.61 -12.78 -9.45
C GLN A 13 21.70 -11.45 -8.67
N ARG A 14 22.33 -10.45 -9.29
CA ARG A 14 22.35 -9.08 -8.78
C ARG A 14 20.91 -8.54 -8.82
N GLY A 15 20.31 -8.40 -7.65
CA GLY A 15 18.99 -7.81 -7.49
C GLY A 15 18.67 -7.65 -6.01
N ARG A 16 17.87 -6.63 -5.68
CA ARG A 16 17.28 -6.49 -4.35
C ARG A 16 16.51 -7.78 -4.04
N PRO A 17 16.66 -8.38 -2.85
CA PRO A 17 15.82 -9.52 -2.43
C PRO A 17 14.36 -9.18 -2.70
N LYS A 18 13.66 -10.04 -3.43
CA LYS A 18 12.25 -9.84 -3.75
C LYS A 18 11.49 -9.98 -2.43
N GLN A 19 11.19 -8.85 -1.81
CA GLN A 19 10.44 -8.80 -0.57
C GLN A 19 8.97 -9.00 -0.94
N ASP A 20 8.35 -10.05 -0.41
CA ASP A 20 6.91 -10.26 -0.56
C ASP A 20 6.20 -9.05 0.06
N VAL A 21 5.47 -8.34 -0.79
CA VAL A 21 4.62 -7.23 -0.35
C VAL A 21 3.37 -7.86 0.21
N THR A 22 3.36 -8.13 1.52
CA THR A 22 2.12 -8.47 2.20
C THR A 22 1.25 -7.21 2.22
N LEU A 23 0.07 -7.29 1.60
CA LEU A 23 -0.93 -6.22 1.56
C LEU A 23 -1.59 -5.96 2.94
N ASP A 24 -1.06 -6.58 4.00
CA ASP A 24 -1.58 -6.49 5.37
C ASP A 24 -1.27 -5.15 6.05
N LYS A 25 -0.46 -4.29 5.41
CA LYS A 25 -0.10 -3.01 6.00
C LYS A 25 -1.26 -2.02 5.84
N LYS A 26 -1.93 -1.73 6.96
CA LYS A 26 -2.90 -0.62 7.04
C LYS A 26 -2.23 0.66 6.53
N GLN A 27 -2.90 1.37 5.64
CA GLN A 27 -2.47 2.70 5.22
C GLN A 27 -2.86 3.70 6.30
N GLU A 28 -1.87 4.43 6.80
CA GLU A 28 -2.08 5.52 7.74
C GLU A 28 -2.22 6.84 6.98
N ILE A 29 -3.27 7.60 7.29
CA ILE A 29 -3.48 8.94 6.76
C ILE A 29 -3.16 9.93 7.89
N ARG A 30 -2.07 10.69 7.73
CA ARG A 30 -1.74 11.77 8.66
C ARG A 30 -2.70 12.93 8.47
N CYS A 31 -3.14 13.52 9.56
CA CYS A 31 -4.13 14.59 9.58
C CYS A 31 -3.86 15.58 10.72
N THR A 32 -4.32 16.81 10.55
CA THR A 32 -4.35 17.80 11.63
C THR A 32 -5.51 17.50 12.60
N GLU A 33 -5.52 18.12 13.78
CA GLU A 33 -6.66 17.99 14.70
C GLU A 33 -7.96 18.53 14.08
N HIS A 34 -7.87 19.62 13.30
CA HIS A 34 -9.03 20.15 12.60
C HIS A 34 -9.61 19.17 11.58
N ASP A 35 -8.75 18.49 10.81
CA ASP A 35 -9.17 17.46 9.87
C ASP A 35 -9.87 16.31 10.60
N LYS A 36 -9.37 15.90 11.77
CA LYS A 36 -10.00 14.83 12.58
C LYS A 36 -11.42 15.20 12.98
N ASP A 37 -11.66 16.44 13.38
CA ASP A 37 -13.00 16.89 13.77
C ASP A 37 -13.95 16.94 12.57
N LEU A 38 -13.48 17.42 11.42
CA LEU A 38 -14.23 17.39 10.17
C LEU A 38 -14.56 15.94 9.75
N TRP A 39 -13.62 15.03 9.86
CA TRP A 39 -13.81 13.63 9.47
C TRP A 39 -14.77 12.92 10.42
N ARG A 40 -14.67 13.15 11.73
CA ARG A 40 -15.65 12.65 12.71
C ARG A 40 -17.06 13.14 12.41
N LEU A 41 -17.21 14.41 12.02
CA LEU A 41 -18.51 14.96 11.63
C LEU A 41 -19.03 14.31 10.35
N ALA A 42 -18.17 14.10 9.35
CA ALA A 42 -18.54 13.52 8.06
C ALA A 42 -18.80 12.00 8.13
N SER A 43 -18.21 11.31 9.11
CA SER A 43 -18.36 9.85 9.30
C SER A 43 -19.43 9.48 10.34
N LYS A 44 -20.35 10.38 10.69
CA LYS A 44 -21.36 10.14 11.76
C LYS A 44 -22.22 8.91 11.52
N ASP A 45 -22.50 8.59 10.26
CA ASP A 45 -23.34 7.46 9.86
C ASP A 45 -22.53 6.19 9.53
N TYR A 46 -21.24 6.16 9.89
CA TYR A 46 -20.33 5.06 9.63
C TYR A 46 -19.79 4.48 10.95
N ASP A 47 -19.48 3.19 10.95
CA ASP A 47 -18.92 2.49 12.11
C ASP A 47 -17.57 3.08 12.55
N SER A 48 -16.79 3.62 11.60
CA SER A 48 -15.55 4.34 11.88
C SER A 48 -15.19 5.37 10.82
N VAL A 49 -14.34 6.34 11.20
CA VAL A 49 -13.71 7.29 10.26
C VAL A 49 -12.92 6.56 9.17
N SER A 50 -12.31 5.41 9.49
CA SER A 50 -11.53 4.64 8.53
C SER A 50 -12.41 4.01 7.45
N ASP A 51 -13.59 3.51 7.82
CA ASP A 51 -14.54 2.92 6.88
C ASP A 51 -15.14 3.98 5.97
N TRP A 52 -15.54 5.11 6.54
CA TRP A 52 -15.96 6.29 5.78
C TRP A 52 -14.88 6.73 4.77
N ALA A 53 -13.64 6.90 5.22
CA ALA A 53 -12.54 7.32 4.37
C ALA A 53 -12.29 6.31 3.23
N ARG A 54 -12.33 5.00 3.54
CA ARG A 54 -12.17 3.95 2.53
C ARG A 54 -13.25 4.01 1.46
N GLU A 55 -14.51 4.21 1.83
CA GLU A 55 -15.60 4.34 0.86
C GLU A 55 -15.39 5.57 -0.02
N VAL A 56 -15.17 6.74 0.59
CA VAL A 56 -15.02 8.01 -0.13
C VAL A 56 -13.85 7.96 -1.11
N LEU A 57 -12.69 7.48 -0.67
CA LEU A 57 -11.50 7.35 -1.52
C LEU A 57 -11.76 6.39 -2.68
N THR A 58 -12.35 5.23 -2.42
CA THR A 58 -12.67 4.23 -3.46
C THR A 58 -13.67 4.77 -4.46
N ARG A 59 -14.73 5.44 -4.00
CA ARG A 59 -15.75 6.06 -4.84
C ARG A 59 -15.16 7.16 -5.73
N SER A 60 -14.26 7.97 -5.18
CA SER A 60 -13.56 9.00 -5.93
C SER A 60 -12.66 8.40 -7.03
N ALA A 61 -11.87 7.39 -6.70
CA ALA A 61 -11.01 6.70 -7.66
C ALA A 61 -11.81 6.04 -8.80
N LYS A 62 -12.92 5.37 -8.48
CA LYS A 62 -13.83 4.76 -9.48
C LYS A 62 -14.38 5.78 -10.48
N ARG A 63 -14.69 7.01 -10.04
CA ARG A 63 -15.15 8.07 -10.95
C ARG A 63 -14.06 8.45 -11.95
N LYS A 64 -12.82 8.61 -11.50
CA LYS A 64 -11.69 8.94 -12.39
C LYS A 64 -11.36 7.85 -13.40
N LEU A 65 -11.55 6.58 -13.04
CA LEU A 65 -11.39 5.50 -14.02
C LEU A 65 -12.44 5.58 -15.14
N LYS A 66 -13.69 5.94 -14.83
CA LYS A 66 -14.73 6.10 -15.86
C LYS A 66 -14.43 7.25 -16.82
N ASP A 67 -13.92 8.37 -16.30
CA ASP A 67 -13.53 9.53 -17.10
C ASP A 67 -12.37 9.23 -18.08
N ASN A 68 -11.46 8.31 -17.72
CA ASN A 68 -10.31 7.95 -18.56
C ASN A 68 -10.62 6.86 -19.61
N HIS A 69 -11.80 6.22 -19.54
CA HIS A 69 -12.23 5.17 -20.46
C HIS A 69 -13.38 5.61 -21.39
N SER A 70 -13.74 6.90 -21.38
CA SER A 70 -14.71 7.52 -22.29
C SER A 70 -14.00 8.39 -23.31
#